data_AF-A0A968QIA7-F1
#
_entry.id   AF-A0A968QIA7-F1
#
_cell.length_a   1.000
_cell.length_b   1.000
_cell.length_c   1.000
_cell.angle_alpha   90.00
_cell.angle_beta   90.00
_cell.angle_gamma   90.00
#
_symmetry.space_group_name_H-M   'P 1'
#
loop_
_entity.id
_entity.type
_entity.pdbx_description
1 polymer ?
#
loop_
_entity_poly.entity_id
_entity_poly.type
_entity_poly.pdbx_seq_one_letter_code
_entity_poly.pdbx_strand_id
1 'polypeptide(L)'
;LSINPKQKLLLQACVLQGKPVLDAWEEWKNAVDIEQLDAASNALLSQLYCNLATHQVDDFQMARLKGIYKRNWYGNQLLLKKLQTILQTCQTSKMDTVVLGDASIVAGYGKDCCQHPLEDINILVHPVDLEKAIAILAQAAWNLVERQYSYGQLQDEAKTKLHLRGDLFWAIPQEHTRKQLWANAFPCQIGDINTFILSLTDLFLHLSLRTFLFRYNPKHYWFSRWDASFEAASSRNGLD
;
A
#
# COMPACT_ATOMS: atom_id res chain seq x y z
N LEU A 1 -19.53 -1.00 6.13
CA LEU A 1 -19.19 0.28 5.46
C LEU A 1 -20.25 0.52 4.41
N SER A 2 -21.13 1.50 4.62
CA SER A 2 -22.02 1.96 3.55
C SER A 2 -21.17 2.89 2.68
N ILE A 3 -20.87 2.50 1.45
CA ILE A 3 -20.22 3.40 0.50
C ILE A 3 -21.20 4.52 0.22
N ASN A 4 -20.82 5.77 0.53
CA ASN A 4 -21.67 6.91 0.19
C ASN A 4 -21.83 7.00 -1.33
N PRO A 5 -23.02 7.36 -1.86
CA PRO A 5 -23.23 7.59 -3.29
C PRO A 5 -22.09 8.35 -4.00
N LYS A 6 -21.53 9.40 -3.37
CA LYS A 6 -20.39 10.17 -3.92
C LYS A 6 -19.12 9.34 -4.09
N GLN A 7 -18.79 8.51 -3.10
CA GLN A 7 -17.63 7.61 -3.16
C GLN A 7 -17.84 6.50 -4.20
N LYS A 8 -19.09 6.05 -4.38
CA LYS A 8 -19.44 5.09 -5.42
C LYS A 8 -19.20 5.68 -6.81
N LEU A 9 -19.65 6.92 -7.05
CA LEU A 9 -19.43 7.62 -8.32
C LEU A 9 -17.93 7.81 -8.60
N LEU A 10 -17.15 8.23 -7.61
CA LEU A 10 -15.70 8.34 -7.73
C LEU A 10 -15.07 7.01 -8.14
N LEU A 11 -15.42 5.93 -7.43
CA LEU A 11 -14.90 4.61 -7.73
C LEU A 11 -15.27 4.16 -9.14
N GLN A 12 -16.52 4.41 -9.58
CA GLN A 12 -16.98 4.12 -10.94
C GLN A 12 -16.16 4.91 -11.98
N ALA A 13 -15.93 6.20 -11.77
CA ALA A 13 -15.09 7.02 -12.63
C ALA A 13 -13.62 6.54 -12.66
N CYS A 14 -13.14 5.89 -11.60
CA CYS A 14 -11.78 5.33 -11.52
C CYS A 14 -11.59 4.00 -12.27
N VAL A 15 -12.64 3.17 -12.38
CA VAL A 15 -12.49 1.76 -12.80
C VAL A 15 -13.34 1.34 -14.00
N LEU A 16 -14.49 1.99 -14.24
CA LEU A 16 -15.32 1.67 -15.40
C LEU A 16 -14.60 2.08 -16.70
N GLN A 17 -15.15 1.69 -17.84
CA GLN A 17 -14.63 2.02 -19.16
C GLN A 17 -15.76 2.52 -20.07
N GLY A 18 -15.42 3.32 -21.08
CA GLY A 18 -16.35 3.89 -22.06
C GLY A 18 -17.29 4.94 -21.47
N LYS A 19 -18.51 5.01 -22.00
CA LYS A 19 -19.53 5.99 -21.59
C LYS A 19 -19.79 6.03 -20.06
N PRO A 20 -19.88 4.89 -19.35
CA PRO A 20 -20.07 4.91 -17.90
C PRO A 20 -19.02 5.69 -17.09
N VAL A 21 -17.78 5.82 -17.59
CA VAL A 21 -16.75 6.65 -16.93
C VAL A 21 -17.12 8.11 -17.00
N LEU A 22 -17.52 8.57 -18.19
CA LEU A 22 -17.87 9.96 -18.46
C LEU A 22 -19.10 10.37 -17.65
N ASP A 23 -20.12 9.51 -17.63
CA ASP A 23 -21.34 9.73 -16.86
C ASP A 23 -21.02 9.82 -15.35
N ALA A 24 -20.24 8.86 -14.81
CA ALA A 24 -19.85 8.86 -13.40
C ALA A 24 -18.94 10.05 -13.03
N TRP A 25 -18.04 10.45 -13.92
CA TRP A 25 -17.17 11.60 -13.75
C TRP A 25 -17.97 12.91 -13.68
N GLU A 26 -18.87 13.14 -14.64
CA GLU A 26 -19.68 14.35 -14.66
C GLU A 26 -20.60 14.43 -13.44
N GLU A 27 -21.26 13.33 -13.07
CA GLU A 27 -22.08 13.28 -11.86
C GLU A 27 -21.26 13.53 -10.60
N TRP A 28 -20.08 12.91 -10.48
CA TRP A 28 -19.22 13.11 -9.32
C TRP A 28 -18.71 14.54 -9.22
N LYS A 29 -18.15 15.08 -10.31
CA LYS A 29 -17.58 16.43 -10.40
C LYS A 29 -18.59 17.51 -10.00
N ASN A 30 -19.85 17.34 -10.35
CA ASN A 30 -20.93 18.27 -10.00
C ASN A 30 -21.44 18.09 -8.55
N ALA A 31 -21.17 16.95 -7.92
CA ALA A 31 -21.66 16.63 -6.58
C ALA A 31 -20.66 16.92 -5.45
N VAL A 32 -19.39 17.20 -5.78
CA VAL A 32 -18.32 17.38 -4.79
C VAL A 32 -17.50 18.64 -5.05
N ASP A 33 -16.93 19.17 -3.97
CA ASP A 33 -15.78 20.05 -4.07
C ASP A 33 -14.51 19.18 -3.98
N ILE A 34 -13.71 19.15 -5.04
CA ILE A 34 -12.47 18.36 -5.11
C ILE A 34 -11.41 18.84 -4.12
N GLU A 35 -11.53 20.07 -3.58
CA GLU A 35 -10.68 20.59 -2.50
C GLU A 35 -11.06 20.03 -1.12
N GLN A 36 -12.29 19.55 -0.97
CA GLN A 36 -12.88 19.15 0.31
C GLN A 36 -13.30 17.68 0.28
N LEU A 37 -12.32 16.83 -0.02
CA LEU A 37 -12.49 15.39 -0.04
C LEU A 37 -11.98 14.75 1.25
N ASP A 38 -12.63 13.66 1.65
CA ASP A 38 -12.10 12.76 2.66
C ASP A 38 -10.81 12.06 2.16
N ALA A 39 -10.07 11.46 3.08
CA ALA A 39 -8.80 10.82 2.76
C ALA A 39 -8.93 9.67 1.75
N ALA A 40 -10.01 8.87 1.82
CA ALA A 40 -10.26 7.79 0.85
C ALA A 40 -10.37 8.34 -0.55
N SER A 41 -11.21 9.37 -0.68
CA SER A 41 -11.51 9.98 -1.96
C SER A 41 -10.27 10.63 -2.55
N ASN A 42 -9.44 11.28 -1.71
CA ASN A 42 -8.15 11.84 -2.13
C ASN A 42 -7.19 10.77 -2.66
N ALA A 43 -7.12 9.60 -2.02
CA ALA A 43 -6.23 8.50 -2.44
C ALA A 43 -6.56 8.00 -3.86
N LEU A 44 -7.83 8.10 -4.28
CA LEU A 44 -8.30 7.66 -5.60
C LEU A 44 -8.02 8.66 -6.73
N LEU A 45 -7.66 9.92 -6.44
CA LEU A 45 -7.55 10.97 -7.47
C LEU A 45 -6.47 10.69 -8.53
N SER A 46 -5.40 9.97 -8.17
CA SER A 46 -4.38 9.56 -9.15
C SER A 46 -4.89 8.48 -10.11
N GLN A 47 -5.72 7.55 -9.59
CA GLN A 47 -6.38 6.54 -10.42
C GLN A 47 -7.44 7.20 -11.32
N LEU A 48 -8.19 8.15 -10.78
CA LEU A 48 -9.15 8.95 -11.53
C LEU A 48 -8.48 9.67 -12.70
N TYR A 49 -7.38 10.40 -12.43
CA TYR A 49 -6.61 11.08 -13.47
C TYR A 49 -6.28 10.16 -14.65
N CYS A 50 -5.74 8.99 -14.34
CA CYS A 50 -5.35 8.05 -15.36
C CYS A 50 -6.52 7.53 -16.18
N ASN A 51 -7.62 7.14 -15.51
CA ASN A 51 -8.75 6.59 -16.24
C ASN A 51 -9.36 7.66 -17.16
N LEU A 52 -9.48 8.91 -16.69
CA LEU A 52 -9.93 10.04 -17.50
C LEU A 52 -8.96 10.36 -18.65
N ALA A 53 -7.65 10.27 -18.41
CA ALA A 53 -6.64 10.49 -19.44
C ALA A 53 -6.68 9.42 -20.54
N THR A 54 -6.88 8.14 -20.18
CA THR A 54 -7.10 7.04 -21.13
C THR A 54 -8.34 7.28 -22.00
N HIS A 55 -9.37 7.91 -21.43
CA HIS A 55 -10.59 8.30 -22.15
C HIS A 55 -10.52 9.67 -22.81
N GLN A 56 -9.35 10.32 -22.81
CA GLN A 56 -9.11 11.61 -23.46
C GLN A 56 -10.08 12.72 -23.00
N VAL A 57 -10.46 12.69 -21.73
CA VAL A 57 -11.33 13.72 -21.15
C VAL A 57 -10.62 15.08 -21.18
N ASP A 58 -11.28 16.07 -21.75
CA ASP A 58 -10.85 17.46 -21.76
C ASP A 58 -11.69 18.25 -20.75
N ASP A 59 -11.13 18.49 -19.56
CA ASP A 59 -11.77 19.20 -18.46
C ASP A 59 -10.75 20.03 -17.69
N PHE A 60 -11.17 21.18 -17.15
CA PHE A 60 -10.30 22.09 -16.40
C PHE A 60 -9.65 21.42 -15.16
N GLN A 61 -10.30 20.42 -14.56
CA GLN A 61 -9.77 19.66 -13.42
C GLN A 61 -8.62 18.73 -13.82
N MET A 62 -8.43 18.42 -15.10
CA MET A 62 -7.39 17.51 -15.56
C MET A 62 -5.98 18.00 -15.20
N ALA A 63 -5.74 19.31 -15.24
CA ALA A 63 -4.45 19.90 -14.85
C ALA A 63 -4.14 19.64 -13.37
N ARG A 64 -5.15 19.79 -12.50
CA ARG A 64 -5.05 19.53 -11.06
C ARG A 64 -4.81 18.05 -10.78
N LEU A 65 -5.63 17.18 -11.37
CA LEU A 65 -5.53 15.72 -11.26
C LEU A 65 -4.14 15.22 -11.70
N LYS A 66 -3.61 15.79 -12.80
CA LYS A 66 -2.24 15.52 -13.26
C LYS A 66 -1.17 15.93 -12.24
N GLY A 67 -1.37 17.05 -11.54
CA GLY A 67 -0.48 17.50 -10.47
C GLY A 67 -0.44 16.51 -9.31
N ILE A 68 -1.61 16.03 -8.87
CA ILE A 68 -1.74 15.01 -7.81
C ILE A 68 -1.07 13.71 -8.23
N TYR A 69 -1.35 13.24 -9.44
CA TYR A 69 -0.70 12.08 -10.03
C TYR A 69 0.83 12.20 -10.02
N LYS A 70 1.38 13.32 -10.51
CA LYS A 70 2.84 13.54 -10.52
C LYS A 70 3.46 13.55 -9.13
N ARG A 71 2.77 14.12 -8.14
CA ARG A 71 3.22 14.12 -6.75
C ARG A 71 3.29 12.69 -6.22
N ASN A 72 2.25 11.89 -6.44
CA ASN A 72 2.20 10.49 -6.01
C ASN A 72 3.26 9.65 -6.75
N TRP A 73 3.43 9.87 -8.06
CA TRP A 73 4.50 9.23 -8.84
C TRP A 73 5.86 9.43 -8.19
N TYR A 74 6.20 10.69 -7.93
CA TYR A 74 7.50 11.06 -7.41
C TYR A 74 7.71 10.49 -6.00
N GLY A 75 6.70 10.55 -5.14
CA GLY A 75 6.71 9.91 -3.83
C GLY A 75 6.97 8.40 -3.92
N ASN A 76 6.28 7.73 -4.83
CA ASN A 76 6.46 6.29 -5.08
C ASN A 76 7.88 5.98 -5.55
N GLN A 77 8.45 6.78 -6.46
CA GLN A 77 9.84 6.58 -6.91
C GLN A 77 10.84 6.68 -5.74
N LEU A 78 10.64 7.64 -4.83
CA LEU A 78 11.48 7.78 -3.64
C LEU A 78 11.37 6.55 -2.71
N LEU A 79 10.17 6.05 -2.47
CA LEU A 79 9.95 4.86 -1.64
C LEU A 79 10.48 3.59 -2.29
N LEU A 80 10.29 3.41 -3.60
CA LEU A 80 10.83 2.28 -4.35
C LEU A 80 12.36 2.27 -4.33
N LYS A 81 13.01 3.44 -4.40
CA LYS A 81 14.46 3.55 -4.25
C LYS A 81 14.93 3.14 -2.86
N LYS A 82 14.23 3.55 -1.80
CA LYS A 82 14.52 3.11 -0.42
C LYS A 82 14.33 1.61 -0.26
N LEU A 83 13.25 1.06 -0.83
CA LEU A 83 12.98 -0.37 -0.85
C LEU A 83 14.11 -1.14 -1.55
N GLN A 84 14.61 -0.69 -2.70
CA GLN A 84 15.75 -1.31 -3.37
C GLN A 84 17.00 -1.38 -2.46
N THR A 85 17.31 -0.31 -1.74
CA THR A 85 18.43 -0.31 -0.78
C THR A 85 18.22 -1.31 0.36
N ILE A 86 16.99 -1.40 0.90
CA ILE A 86 16.64 -2.39 1.93
C ILE A 86 16.81 -3.82 1.39
N LEU A 87 16.27 -4.10 0.21
CA LEU A 87 16.35 -5.41 -0.42
C LEU A 87 17.80 -5.81 -0.71
N GLN A 88 18.61 -4.89 -1.25
CA GLN A 88 20.04 -5.12 -1.48
C GLN A 88 20.80 -5.42 -0.19
N THR A 89 20.46 -4.72 0.90
CA THR A 89 21.06 -4.94 2.23
C THR A 89 20.74 -6.34 2.75
N CYS A 90 19.48 -6.78 2.62
CA CYS A 90 19.06 -8.13 2.99
C CYS A 90 19.73 -9.20 2.12
N GLN A 91 19.76 -9.00 0.80
CA GLN A 91 20.34 -9.95 -0.17
C GLN A 91 21.85 -10.14 0.05
N THR A 92 22.59 -9.05 0.30
CA THR A 92 24.04 -9.10 0.61
C THR A 92 24.31 -9.92 1.88
N SER A 93 23.32 -9.95 2.79
CA SER A 93 23.36 -10.69 4.04
C SER A 93 22.76 -12.10 3.94
N LYS A 94 22.47 -12.55 2.71
CA LYS A 94 21.87 -13.86 2.37
C LYS A 94 20.51 -14.10 3.03
N MET A 95 19.67 -13.07 3.06
CA MET A 95 18.30 -13.16 3.56
C MET A 95 17.32 -12.97 2.41
N ASP A 96 16.43 -13.94 2.25
CA ASP A 96 15.32 -13.81 1.32
C ASP A 96 14.25 -12.88 1.87
N THR A 97 13.60 -12.16 0.96
CA THR A 97 12.57 -11.17 1.28
C THR A 97 11.36 -11.37 0.40
N VAL A 98 10.16 -11.21 0.98
CA VAL A 98 8.91 -11.04 0.22
C VAL A 98 8.41 -9.63 0.41
N VAL A 99 8.27 -8.87 -0.67
CA VAL A 99 7.66 -7.54 -0.64
C VAL A 99 6.14 -7.69 -0.51
N LEU A 100 5.56 -6.91 0.39
CA LEU A 100 4.13 -6.94 0.71
C LEU A 100 3.46 -5.59 0.39
N GLY A 101 2.13 -5.59 0.38
CA GLY A 101 1.30 -4.38 0.20
C GLY A 101 1.40 -3.79 -1.22
N ASP A 102 1.04 -2.52 -1.35
CA ASP A 102 0.96 -1.83 -2.65
C ASP A 102 2.29 -1.83 -3.41
N ALA A 103 3.44 -1.85 -2.72
CA ALA A 103 4.74 -1.93 -3.38
C ALA A 103 4.89 -3.24 -4.18
N SER A 104 4.32 -4.35 -3.69
CA SER A 104 4.33 -5.63 -4.40
C SER A 104 3.34 -5.64 -5.57
N ILE A 105 2.22 -4.92 -5.45
CA ILE A 105 1.23 -4.75 -6.51
C ILE A 105 1.81 -3.92 -7.65
N VAL A 106 2.38 -2.75 -7.32
CA VAL A 106 2.99 -1.83 -8.28
C VAL A 106 4.15 -2.50 -9.01
N ALA A 107 5.05 -3.18 -8.30
CA ALA A 107 6.22 -3.77 -8.93
C ALA A 107 5.93 -5.11 -9.62
N GLY A 108 5.08 -5.95 -9.05
CA GLY A 108 4.81 -7.31 -9.55
C GLY A 108 3.78 -7.38 -10.66
N TYR A 109 2.79 -6.49 -10.64
CA TYR A 109 1.61 -6.59 -11.49
C TYR A 109 1.31 -5.28 -12.26
N GLY A 110 2.04 -4.20 -11.98
CA GLY A 110 1.66 -2.85 -12.39
C GLY A 110 2.48 -2.23 -13.52
N LYS A 111 2.33 -2.71 -14.76
CA LYS A 111 2.73 -1.90 -15.93
C LYS A 111 1.81 -0.68 -16.13
N ASP A 112 0.57 -0.77 -15.65
CA ASP A 112 -0.48 0.27 -15.83
C ASP A 112 -1.18 0.66 -14.52
N CYS A 113 -0.62 0.29 -13.36
CA CYS A 113 -1.18 0.68 -12.06
C CYS A 113 -0.90 2.17 -11.83
N CYS A 114 -1.86 2.98 -12.20
CA CYS A 114 -1.88 4.38 -11.86
C CYS A 114 -1.69 4.58 -10.37
N GLN A 115 -0.74 5.46 -10.05
CA GLN A 115 0.06 5.35 -8.84
C GLN A 115 -0.76 5.65 -7.60
N HIS A 116 -1.32 4.58 -7.03
CA HIS A 116 -1.73 4.58 -5.65
C HIS A 116 -0.52 5.03 -4.82
N PRO A 117 -0.67 6.04 -3.96
CA PRO A 117 0.45 6.50 -3.15
C PRO A 117 0.94 5.35 -2.26
N LEU A 118 2.22 5.04 -2.38
CA LEU A 118 2.90 4.19 -1.41
C LEU A 118 3.10 5.01 -0.14
N GLU A 119 2.71 4.47 1.01
CA GLU A 119 2.87 5.17 2.29
C GLU A 119 4.04 4.60 3.10
N ASP A 120 4.05 3.29 3.28
CA ASP A 120 5.05 2.59 4.07
C ASP A 120 5.61 1.37 3.32
N ILE A 121 6.83 0.98 3.68
CA ILE A 121 7.49 -0.20 3.12
C ILE A 121 7.12 -1.42 3.97
N ASN A 122 6.72 -2.53 3.34
CA ASN A 122 6.48 -3.78 4.04
C ASN A 122 7.25 -4.92 3.40
N ILE A 123 7.98 -5.65 4.23
CA ILE A 123 8.70 -6.84 3.81
C ILE A 123 8.50 -7.97 4.82
N LEU A 124 8.42 -9.18 4.31
CA LEU A 124 8.49 -10.42 5.06
C LEU A 124 9.92 -10.96 4.93
N VAL A 125 10.49 -11.40 6.05
CA VAL A 125 11.70 -12.22 6.11
C VAL A 125 11.36 -13.53 6.80
N HIS A 126 12.25 -14.52 6.72
CA HIS A 126 12.05 -15.71 7.54
C HIS A 126 12.07 -15.33 9.04
N PRO A 127 11.21 -15.92 9.89
CA PRO A 127 11.17 -15.60 11.32
C PRO A 127 12.53 -15.71 12.01
N VAL A 128 13.34 -16.68 11.59
CA VAL A 128 14.68 -16.92 12.13
C VAL A 128 15.67 -15.80 11.78
N ASP A 129 15.43 -15.07 10.69
CA ASP A 129 16.26 -13.96 10.23
C ASP A 129 15.80 -12.61 10.76
N LEU A 130 14.65 -12.54 11.45
CA LEU A 130 14.04 -11.27 11.86
C LEU A 130 14.98 -10.39 12.70
N GLU A 131 15.60 -10.94 13.75
CA GLU A 131 16.52 -10.20 14.61
C GLU A 131 17.77 -9.74 13.86
N LYS A 132 18.30 -10.62 12.99
CA LYS A 132 19.44 -10.32 12.15
C LYS A 132 19.11 -9.19 11.16
N ALA A 133 17.93 -9.23 10.55
CA ALA A 133 17.46 -8.20 9.63
C ALA A 133 17.29 -6.85 10.32
N ILE A 134 16.71 -6.81 11.53
CA ILE A 134 16.62 -5.58 12.33
C ILE A 134 18.01 -5.01 12.60
N ALA A 135 18.95 -5.83 13.07
CA ALA A 135 20.30 -5.39 13.41
C ALA A 135 21.07 -4.83 12.19
N ILE A 136 20.95 -5.47 11.04
CA ILE A 136 21.63 -5.04 9.80
C ILE A 136 21.00 -3.76 9.26
N LEU A 137 19.67 -3.66 9.27
CA LEU A 137 18.97 -2.45 8.82
C LEU A 137 19.26 -1.25 9.75
N ALA A 138 19.45 -1.48 11.05
CA ALA A 138 19.92 -0.45 11.98
C ALA A 138 21.29 0.11 11.61
N GLN A 139 22.21 -0.72 11.12
CA GLN A 139 23.50 -0.26 10.59
C GLN A 139 23.35 0.55 9.29
N ALA A 140 22.25 0.35 8.56
CA ALA A 140 21.87 1.09 7.36
C ALA A 140 20.96 2.31 7.65
N ALA A 141 21.08 2.88 8.85
CA ALA A 141 20.32 4.06 9.31
C ALA A 141 18.80 3.89 9.44
N TRP A 142 18.32 2.65 9.63
CA TRP A 142 16.92 2.38 9.99
C TRP A 142 16.80 2.13 11.49
N ASN A 143 16.26 3.09 12.22
CA ASN A 143 16.12 3.00 13.67
C ASN A 143 14.90 2.17 14.05
N LEU A 144 15.08 1.20 14.96
CA LEU A 144 13.97 0.42 15.52
C LEU A 144 13.08 1.32 16.38
N VAL A 145 11.79 1.39 16.03
CA VAL A 145 10.78 2.17 16.75
C VAL A 145 9.89 1.27 17.60
N GLU A 146 9.57 0.08 17.08
CA GLU A 146 8.69 -0.86 17.76
C GLU A 146 9.10 -2.31 17.49
N ARG A 147 9.01 -3.16 18.51
CA ARG A 147 9.31 -4.60 18.44
C ARG A 147 8.22 -5.39 19.15
N GLN A 148 7.69 -6.40 18.47
CA GLN A 148 6.61 -7.28 18.96
C GLN A 148 6.82 -8.70 18.43
N TYR A 149 6.11 -9.73 18.91
CA TYR A 149 6.34 -11.09 18.40
C TYR A 149 6.26 -11.17 16.86
N SER A 150 7.34 -11.66 16.22
CA SER A 150 7.47 -11.78 14.76
C SER A 150 7.28 -10.48 13.93
N TYR A 151 7.45 -9.31 14.55
CA TYR A 151 7.31 -8.00 13.90
C TYR A 151 8.30 -6.95 14.42
N GLY A 152 8.78 -6.09 13.51
CA GLY A 152 9.53 -4.89 13.84
C GLY A 152 9.12 -3.70 12.96
N GLN A 153 8.98 -2.53 13.56
CA GLN A 153 8.84 -1.27 12.84
C GLN A 153 10.14 -0.51 12.93
N LEU A 154 10.73 -0.16 11.79
CA LEU A 154 11.89 0.71 11.71
C LEU A 154 11.55 2.00 10.99
N GLN A 155 12.34 3.05 11.22
CA GLN A 155 12.20 4.34 10.55
C GLN A 155 13.56 4.93 10.18
N ASP A 156 13.62 5.57 9.03
CA ASP A 156 14.77 6.38 8.64
C ASP A 156 14.65 7.84 9.15
N GLU A 157 15.66 8.66 8.88
CA GLU A 157 15.67 10.08 9.26
C GLU A 157 14.51 10.89 8.66
N ALA A 158 14.03 10.49 7.47
CA ALA A 158 12.89 11.11 6.80
C ALA A 158 11.54 10.63 7.37
N LYS A 159 11.55 9.82 8.44
CA LYS A 159 10.37 9.19 9.07
C LYS A 159 9.62 8.24 8.13
N THR A 160 10.28 7.75 7.09
CA THR A 160 9.75 6.67 6.26
C THR A 160 9.62 5.43 7.13
N LYS A 161 8.48 4.76 7.13
CA LYS A 161 8.32 3.53 7.92
C LYS A 161 8.66 2.29 7.10
N LEU A 162 9.34 1.37 7.76
CA LEU A 162 9.60 0.02 7.31
C LEU A 162 8.97 -0.95 8.30
N HIS A 163 8.03 -1.75 7.81
CA HIS A 163 7.41 -2.84 8.54
C HIS A 163 8.07 -4.15 8.12
N LEU A 164 8.79 -4.75 9.07
CA LEU A 164 9.46 -6.03 8.90
C LEU A 164 8.68 -7.11 9.64
N ARG A 165 8.29 -8.16 8.93
CA ARG A 165 7.50 -9.27 9.47
C ARG A 165 8.28 -10.57 9.36
N GLY A 166 8.18 -11.42 10.38
CA GLY A 166 8.55 -12.84 10.29
C GLY A 166 7.35 -13.72 9.91
N ASP A 167 6.13 -13.28 10.26
CA ASP A 167 4.88 -13.98 10.02
C ASP A 167 3.84 -13.11 9.33
N LEU A 168 3.14 -13.69 8.35
CA LEU A 168 2.02 -13.02 7.66
C LEU A 168 0.65 -13.49 8.18
N PHE A 169 0.50 -14.80 8.37
CA PHE A 169 -0.76 -15.43 8.78
C PHE A 169 -0.62 -16.02 10.18
N TRP A 170 -1.62 -15.78 11.03
CA TRP A 170 -1.67 -16.31 12.40
C TRP A 170 -2.50 -17.59 12.51
N ALA A 171 -2.44 -18.44 11.48
CA ALA A 171 -3.07 -19.75 11.49
C ALA A 171 -2.17 -20.78 12.18
N ILE A 172 -2.76 -21.63 13.02
CA ILE A 172 -2.05 -22.74 13.69
C ILE A 172 -2.35 -24.04 12.92
N PRO A 173 -1.34 -24.85 12.56
CA PRO A 173 0.07 -24.69 12.85
C PRO A 173 0.78 -23.68 11.91
N GLN A 174 1.58 -22.77 12.48
CA GLN A 174 2.25 -21.72 11.71
C GLN A 174 3.34 -22.25 10.77
N GLU A 175 4.01 -23.35 11.12
CA GLU A 175 5.09 -23.91 10.30
C GLU A 175 4.61 -24.32 8.91
N HIS A 176 3.45 -24.97 8.82
CA HIS A 176 2.86 -25.37 7.55
C HIS A 176 2.51 -24.16 6.69
N THR A 177 1.83 -23.18 7.30
CA THR A 177 1.42 -21.94 6.64
C THR A 177 2.62 -21.14 6.13
N ARG A 178 3.70 -21.03 6.91
CA ARG A 178 4.96 -20.41 6.48
C ARG A 178 5.56 -21.14 5.29
N LYS A 179 5.70 -22.46 5.38
CA LYS A 179 6.30 -23.27 4.32
C LYS A 179 5.53 -23.13 3.01
N GLN A 180 4.20 -23.15 3.06
CA GLN A 180 3.37 -22.93 1.87
C GLN A 180 3.52 -21.52 1.31
N LEU A 181 3.47 -20.48 2.15
CA LEU A 181 3.63 -19.09 1.71
C LEU A 181 4.96 -18.89 0.99
N TRP A 182 6.07 -19.36 1.57
CA TRP A 182 7.40 -19.23 0.96
C TRP A 182 7.55 -20.10 -0.29
N ALA A 183 6.96 -21.29 -0.33
CA ALA A 183 6.96 -22.14 -1.53
C ALA A 183 6.15 -21.55 -2.69
N ASN A 184 5.09 -20.79 -2.39
CA ASN A 184 4.22 -20.16 -3.38
C ASN A 184 4.68 -18.73 -3.74
N ALA A 185 5.66 -18.18 -3.03
CA ALA A 185 6.14 -16.82 -3.25
C ALA A 185 6.60 -16.66 -4.71
N PHE A 186 6.12 -15.60 -5.36
CA PHE A 186 6.33 -15.39 -6.77
C PHE A 186 7.59 -14.53 -7.00
N PRO A 187 8.56 -14.98 -7.81
CA PRO A 187 9.75 -14.17 -8.13
C PRO A 187 9.37 -12.86 -8.81
N CYS A 188 9.97 -11.76 -8.37
CA CYS A 188 9.73 -10.43 -8.89
C CYS A 188 11.04 -9.64 -8.92
N GLN A 189 11.10 -8.63 -9.79
CA GLN A 189 12.21 -7.70 -9.85
C GLN A 189 11.72 -6.30 -9.51
N ILE A 190 12.36 -5.65 -8.53
CA ILE A 190 12.09 -4.25 -8.18
C ILE A 190 13.33 -3.44 -8.50
N GLY A 191 13.27 -2.65 -9.57
CA GLY A 191 14.48 -2.09 -10.18
C GLY A 191 15.38 -3.21 -10.68
N ASP A 192 16.61 -3.25 -10.17
CA ASP A 192 17.58 -4.30 -10.51
C ASP A 192 17.65 -5.43 -9.46
N ILE A 193 16.85 -5.36 -8.39
CA ILE A 193 16.91 -6.30 -7.27
C ILE A 193 15.89 -7.42 -7.43
N ASN A 194 16.38 -8.66 -7.41
CA ASN A 194 15.53 -9.85 -7.36
C ASN A 194 14.99 -10.03 -5.94
N THR A 195 13.68 -10.24 -5.84
CA THR A 195 12.98 -10.50 -4.59
C THR A 195 11.76 -11.38 -4.88
N PHE A 196 10.92 -11.58 -3.87
CA PHE A 196 9.65 -12.28 -4.02
C PHE A 196 8.49 -11.34 -3.71
N ILE A 197 7.31 -11.68 -4.22
CA ILE A 197 6.03 -11.10 -3.82
C ILE A 197 5.08 -12.24 -3.44
N LEU A 198 3.95 -11.91 -2.82
CA LEU A 198 2.92 -12.91 -2.56
C LEU A 198 2.36 -13.46 -3.88
N SER A 199 2.05 -14.76 -3.88
CA SER A 199 1.17 -15.34 -4.89
C SER A 199 -0.17 -14.59 -4.91
N LEU A 200 -0.90 -14.62 -6.03
CA LEU A 200 -2.23 -13.99 -6.09
C LEU A 200 -3.19 -14.58 -5.04
N THR A 201 -3.10 -15.88 -4.77
CA THR A 201 -3.90 -16.55 -3.74
C THR A 201 -3.59 -16.03 -2.34
N ASP A 202 -2.30 -15.91 -2.00
CA ASP A 202 -1.88 -15.43 -0.68
C ASP A 202 -2.13 -13.92 -0.53
N LEU A 203 -1.98 -13.14 -1.60
CA LEU A 203 -2.33 -11.73 -1.62
C LEU A 203 -3.83 -11.54 -1.36
N PHE A 204 -4.68 -12.30 -2.05
CA PHE A 204 -6.13 -12.27 -1.85
C PHE A 204 -6.51 -12.65 -0.41
N LEU A 205 -5.90 -13.71 0.13
CA LEU A 205 -6.13 -14.13 1.51
C LEU A 205 -5.68 -13.06 2.50
N HIS A 206 -4.51 -12.45 2.29
CA HIS A 206 -3.97 -11.39 3.13
C HIS A 206 -4.91 -10.16 3.16
N LEU A 207 -5.40 -9.71 1.99
CA LEU A 207 -6.34 -8.59 1.89
C LEU A 207 -7.70 -8.93 2.55
N SER A 208 -8.17 -10.16 2.41
CA SER A 208 -9.43 -10.64 3.02
C SER A 208 -9.34 -10.66 4.54
N LEU A 209 -8.23 -11.16 5.09
CA LEU A 209 -8.02 -11.20 6.54
C LEU A 209 -7.83 -9.80 7.13
N ARG A 210 -7.09 -8.93 6.44
CA ARG A 210 -6.91 -7.52 6.87
C ARG A 210 -8.25 -6.80 6.96
N THR A 211 -9.09 -6.91 5.94
CA THR A 211 -10.40 -6.25 5.90
C THR A 211 -11.38 -6.81 6.94
N PHE A 212 -11.38 -8.13 7.16
CA PHE A 212 -12.20 -8.78 8.19
C PHE A 212 -11.77 -8.35 9.60
N LEU A 213 -10.49 -8.44 9.94
CA LEU A 213 -10.00 -8.13 11.30
C LEU A 213 -10.14 -6.65 11.65
N PHE A 214 -9.94 -5.75 10.69
CA PHE A 214 -10.19 -4.32 10.87
C PHE A 214 -11.63 -4.03 11.33
N ARG A 215 -12.61 -4.75 10.77
CA ARG A 215 -14.03 -4.57 11.11
C ARG A 215 -14.37 -4.95 12.55
N TYR A 216 -13.71 -5.98 13.09
CA TYR A 216 -14.07 -6.55 14.38
C TYR A 216 -13.30 -5.97 15.55
N ASN A 217 -12.11 -5.41 15.33
CA ASN A 217 -11.32 -4.92 16.44
C ASN A 217 -10.46 -3.68 16.10
N PRO A 218 -11.09 -2.50 15.96
CA PRO A 218 -10.40 -1.26 15.61
C PRO A 218 -9.56 -0.69 16.75
N LYS A 219 -9.41 -1.34 17.92
CA LYS A 219 -8.55 -0.87 19.02
C LYS A 219 -7.41 -1.83 19.38
N HIS A 220 -7.49 -3.09 18.97
CA HIS A 220 -6.39 -4.05 19.07
C HIS A 220 -5.52 -3.97 17.80
N TYR A 221 -4.82 -2.85 17.72
CA TYR A 221 -4.10 -2.28 16.57
C TYR A 221 -2.73 -2.97 16.30
N TRP A 222 -2.72 -4.25 15.93
CA TRP A 222 -1.49 -4.98 15.51
C TRP A 222 -1.47 -5.27 13.99
N PHE A 223 -2.52 -4.82 13.28
CA PHE A 223 -2.71 -5.01 11.83
C PHE A 223 -2.82 -3.71 11.01
N SER A 224 -2.99 -2.55 11.64
CA SER A 224 -3.28 -1.28 10.97
C SER A 224 -2.31 -0.18 11.40
N ARG A 225 -1.17 -0.09 10.73
CA ARG A 225 -0.57 1.23 10.54
C ARG A 225 -0.23 1.43 9.07
N TRP A 226 -1.22 1.13 8.25
CA TRP A 226 -1.26 1.41 6.81
C TRP A 226 -2.37 2.41 6.44
N ASP A 227 -3.13 2.91 7.43
CA ASP A 227 -4.29 3.77 7.22
C ASP A 227 -4.28 5.01 8.15
N ALA A 228 -3.09 5.52 8.49
CA ALA A 228 -2.97 6.79 9.22
C ALA A 228 -3.48 8.00 8.39
N SER A 229 -3.63 7.81 7.08
CA SER A 229 -4.25 8.80 6.19
C SER A 229 -5.76 8.93 6.43
N PHE A 230 -6.45 7.90 6.95
CA PHE A 230 -7.91 7.89 7.08
C PHE A 230 -8.45 8.43 8.42
N GLU A 231 -7.70 8.30 9.52
CA GLU A 231 -8.16 8.76 10.85
C GLU A 231 -8.13 10.30 11.01
N ALA A 232 -7.38 11.02 10.19
CA ALA A 232 -7.30 12.49 10.27
C ALA A 232 -8.59 13.21 9.81
N ALA A 233 -9.54 12.50 9.19
CA ALA A 233 -10.82 13.06 8.74
C ALA A 233 -11.98 12.87 9.76
N SER A 234 -11.83 11.99 10.75
CA SER A 234 -12.90 11.69 11.72
C SER A 234 -12.77 12.41 13.07
N SER A 235 -11.66 13.10 13.34
CA SER A 235 -11.43 13.80 14.62
C SER A 235 -11.77 15.30 14.60
N ARG A 236 -12.54 15.78 13.62
CA ARG A 236 -13.03 17.18 13.55
C ARG A 236 -14.55 17.37 13.50
N ASN A 237 -15.33 16.32 13.76
CA ASN A 237 -16.75 16.47 14.06
C ASN A 237 -17.00 15.98 15.49
N GLY A 238 -16.54 16.78 16.45
CA GLY A 238 -17.12 16.76 17.79
C GLY A 238 -18.35 17.67 17.77
N LEU A 239 -19.52 17.10 18.00
CA LEU A 239 -20.68 17.78 18.55
C LEU A 239 -21.38 16.80 19.49
N ASP A 240 -21.37 17.19 20.76
CA ASP A 240 -22.13 16.73 21.94
C ASP A 240 -21.97 15.28 22.43
#